data_AF-A0A1C3JJY9-F1
#
_entry.id   AF-A0A1C3JJY9-F1
#
_cell.length_a   1.000
_cell.length_b   1.000
_cell.length_c   1.000
_cell.angle_alpha   90.00
_cell.angle_beta   90.00
_cell.angle_gamma   90.00
#
_symmetry.space_group_name_H-M   'P 1'
#
loop_
_entity.id
_entity.type
_entity.pdbx_description
1 polymer ?
#
loop_
_entity_poly.entity_id
_entity_poly.type
_entity_poly.pdbx_seq_one_letter_code
_entity_poly.pdbx_strand_id
1 'polypeptide(L)'
;MEIVVDSHTHTLASGHAYSTIIENALASKNKGLKLLCTTDHAPEMPGAPHYWFFNNQRILPRFLHDVGILRGVEANTLNTAGELDLPPSSYQHLDWVIASLHEPVFKPSTEQEHTQALINVIKSGQVDVLGHLGNPNYRF
;
A
#
# COMPACT_ATOMS: atom_id res chain seq x y z
N MET A 1 20.55 -4.67 14.33
CA MET A 1 19.76 -4.70 13.09
C MET A 1 19.79 -3.30 12.52
N GLU A 2 20.16 -3.15 11.25
CA GLU A 2 20.14 -1.86 10.56
C GLU A 2 18.87 -1.82 9.70
N ILE A 3 17.94 -0.91 10.00
CA ILE A 3 16.72 -0.72 9.21
C ILE A 3 16.98 0.48 8.29
N VAL A 4 17.04 0.21 6.99
CA VAL A 4 17.36 1.21 5.96
C VAL A 4 16.23 1.40 4.95
N VAL A 5 15.07 0.81 5.21
CA VAL A 5 13.90 0.85 4.34
C VAL A 5 12.68 1.21 5.16
N ASP A 6 11.89 2.15 4.66
CA ASP A 6 10.51 2.34 5.12
C ASP A 6 9.57 1.80 4.04
N SER A 7 8.87 0.71 4.37
CA SER A 7 8.12 -0.10 3.40
C SER A 7 6.65 0.29 3.26
N HIS A 8 6.16 1.24 4.05
CA HIS A 8 4.75 1.64 4.05
C HIS A 8 4.60 3.11 4.42
N THR A 9 4.41 3.97 3.42
CA THR A 9 4.18 5.41 3.63
C THR A 9 3.08 5.95 2.73
N HIS A 10 2.45 7.05 3.16
CA HIS A 10 1.39 7.72 2.41
C HIS A 10 1.82 9.13 2.00
N THR A 11 1.19 9.64 0.95
CA THR A 11 1.33 11.01 0.48
C THR A 11 -0.01 11.75 0.54
N LEU A 12 -0.02 13.04 0.19
CA LEU A 12 -1.23 13.86 0.04
C LEU A 12 -2.32 13.19 -0.82
N ALA A 13 -1.95 12.26 -1.70
CA ALA A 13 -2.88 11.54 -2.56
C ALA A 13 -3.89 10.67 -1.78
N SER A 14 -3.56 10.21 -0.56
CA SER A 14 -4.45 9.43 0.30
C SER A 14 -5.53 10.26 1.03
N GLY A 15 -5.53 11.60 0.89
CA GLY A 15 -6.54 12.50 1.47
C GLY A 15 -6.42 12.76 2.98
N HIS A 16 -5.83 11.84 3.74
CA HIS A 16 -5.56 11.98 5.18
C HIS A 16 -4.07 11.90 5.56
N ALA A 17 -3.19 11.98 4.56
CA ALA A 17 -1.75 12.18 4.74
C ALA A 17 -1.36 13.55 4.17
N TYR A 18 -0.22 14.08 4.61
CA TYR A 18 0.06 15.53 4.51
C TYR A 18 1.42 15.86 3.88
N SER A 19 2.12 14.87 3.33
CA SER A 19 3.43 15.05 2.71
C SER A 19 3.41 14.64 1.25
N THR A 20 4.25 15.26 0.44
CA THR A 20 4.54 14.86 -0.94
C THR A 20 5.60 13.76 -0.95
N ILE A 21 5.73 13.04 -2.08
CA ILE A 21 6.80 12.04 -2.25
C ILE A 21 8.22 12.65 -2.12
N ILE A 22 8.38 13.92 -2.54
CA ILE A 22 9.66 14.64 -2.43
C ILE A 22 9.99 14.91 -0.96
N GLU A 23 9.01 15.36 -0.17
CA GLU A 23 9.17 15.58 1.28
C GLU A 23 9.48 14.26 2.01
N ASN A 24 8.78 13.17 1.67
CA ASN A 24 9.05 11.85 2.24
C ASN A 24 10.47 11.36 1.89
N ALA A 25 10.91 11.56 0.64
CA ALA A 25 12.26 11.18 0.21
C ALA A 25 13.35 12.01 0.91
N LEU A 26 13.13 13.33 1.08
CA LEU A 26 14.05 14.19 1.82
C LEU A 26 14.13 13.79 3.30
N ALA A 27 12.99 13.51 3.94
CA ALA A 27 12.94 13.01 5.31
C ALA A 27 13.67 11.66 5.44
N SER A 28 13.51 10.78 4.46
CA SER A 28 14.19 9.49 4.38
C SER A 28 15.72 9.66 4.30
N LYS A 29 16.21 10.56 3.43
CA LYS A 29 17.64 10.91 3.36
C LYS A 29 18.17 11.38 4.70
N ASN A 30 17.48 12.31 5.34
CA ASN A 30 17.89 12.89 6.62
C ASN A 30 17.93 11.87 7.76
N LYS A 31 17.14 10.80 7.67
CA LYS A 31 17.13 9.67 8.60
C LYS A 31 18.10 8.53 8.21
N GLY A 32 18.83 8.68 7.10
CA GLY A 32 19.78 7.67 6.64
C GLY A 32 19.15 6.47 5.93
N LEU A 33 17.85 6.52 5.60
CA LEU A 33 17.18 5.46 4.83
C LEU A 33 17.74 5.42 3.40
N LYS A 34 17.77 4.22 2.82
CA LYS A 34 18.25 3.94 1.47
C LYS A 34 17.11 3.70 0.49
N LEU A 35 15.98 3.16 0.96
CA LEU A 35 14.78 2.93 0.16
C LEU A 35 13.54 3.47 0.87
N LEU A 36 12.60 3.98 0.07
CA LEU A 36 11.29 4.44 0.49
C LEU A 36 10.22 3.82 -0.42
N CYS A 37 9.25 3.14 0.16
CA CYS A 37 8.04 2.70 -0.54
C CYS A 37 6.95 3.77 -0.42
N THR A 38 6.44 4.25 -1.55
CA THR A 38 5.22 5.09 -1.58
C THR A 38 4.03 4.18 -1.82
N THR A 39 3.16 4.03 -0.83
CA THR A 39 2.07 3.04 -0.80
C THR A 39 0.77 3.72 -0.40
N ASP A 40 0.37 4.74 -1.17
CA ASP A 40 -0.91 5.41 -0.98
C ASP A 40 -2.08 4.41 -1.04
N HIS A 41 -3.17 4.72 -0.34
CA HIS A 41 -4.37 3.90 -0.37
C HIS A 41 -4.95 3.80 -1.77
N ALA A 42 -5.42 2.63 -2.15
CA ALA A 42 -6.10 2.41 -3.41
C ALA A 42 -7.54 3.00 -3.43
N PRO A 43 -8.15 3.14 -4.63
CA PRO A 43 -9.29 4.05 -4.88
C PRO A 43 -10.57 3.83 -4.07
N GLU A 44 -10.84 2.63 -3.54
CA GLU A 44 -12.09 2.39 -2.80
C GLU A 44 -12.04 2.98 -1.39
N MET A 45 -10.84 3.31 -0.89
CA MET A 45 -10.69 4.05 0.36
C MET A 45 -11.19 5.51 0.19
N PRO A 46 -12.03 6.03 1.09
CA PRO A 46 -12.53 7.40 0.97
C PRO A 46 -11.42 8.45 0.93
N GLY A 47 -11.42 9.27 -0.13
CA GLY A 47 -10.42 10.33 -0.32
C GLY A 47 -9.11 9.89 -1.00
N ALA A 48 -9.00 8.60 -1.35
CA ALA A 48 -7.86 8.05 -2.07
C ALA A 48 -7.83 8.49 -3.55
N PRO A 49 -6.68 8.36 -4.25
CA PRO A 49 -6.54 8.82 -5.62
C PRO A 49 -7.15 7.82 -6.60
N HIS A 50 -7.48 8.29 -7.81
CA HIS A 50 -7.88 7.44 -8.92
C HIS A 50 -6.77 6.46 -9.31
N TYR A 51 -7.09 5.26 -9.84
CA TYR A 51 -6.10 4.21 -10.13
C TYR A 51 -4.99 4.65 -11.12
N TRP A 52 -5.25 5.69 -11.93
CA TRP A 52 -4.23 6.32 -12.78
C TRP A 52 -3.01 6.83 -12.00
N PHE A 53 -3.19 7.21 -10.73
CA PHE A 53 -2.09 7.56 -9.85
C PHE A 53 -1.06 6.44 -9.79
N PHE A 54 -1.50 5.21 -9.53
CA PHE A 54 -0.64 4.02 -9.47
C PHE A 54 -0.05 3.67 -10.84
N ASN A 55 -0.86 3.67 -11.90
CA ASN A 55 -0.35 3.40 -13.26
C ASN A 55 0.73 4.38 -13.69
N ASN A 56 0.60 5.64 -13.29
CA ASN A 56 1.49 6.70 -13.68
C ASN A 56 2.71 6.83 -12.76
N GLN A 57 2.78 6.12 -11.63
CA GLN A 57 4.01 6.02 -10.83
C GLN A 57 5.20 5.54 -11.66
N ARG A 58 4.97 4.86 -12.81
CA ARG A 58 6.00 4.47 -13.77
C ARG A 58 6.93 5.61 -14.23
N ILE A 59 6.47 6.87 -14.17
CA ILE A 59 7.26 8.04 -14.56
C ILE A 59 8.11 8.61 -13.42
N LEU A 60 7.87 8.20 -12.16
CA LEU A 60 8.66 8.68 -11.03
C LEU A 60 10.12 8.27 -11.22
N PRO A 61 11.10 9.15 -10.94
CA PRO A 61 12.50 8.75 -10.98
C PRO A 61 12.75 7.64 -9.95
N ARG A 62 13.68 6.72 -10.25
CA ARG A 62 14.05 5.65 -9.33
C ARG A 62 14.79 6.14 -8.08
N PHE A 63 15.30 7.38 -8.10
CA PHE A 63 15.95 8.01 -6.96
C PHE A 63 15.45 9.45 -6.79
N LEU A 64 15.16 9.82 -5.54
CA LEU A 64 14.90 11.20 -5.10
C LEU A 64 15.78 11.45 -3.88
N HIS A 65 16.54 12.54 -3.88
CA HIS A 65 17.45 12.86 -2.76
C HIS A 65 18.38 11.69 -2.37
N ASP A 66 18.90 10.95 -3.35
CA ASP A 66 19.74 9.75 -3.16
C ASP A 66 19.05 8.57 -2.42
N VAL A 67 17.73 8.63 -2.26
CA VAL A 67 16.88 7.56 -1.73
C VAL A 67 16.21 6.84 -2.89
N GLY A 68 16.33 5.52 -2.95
CA GLY A 68 15.65 4.72 -3.96
C GLY A 68 14.14 4.67 -3.69
N ILE A 69 13.34 4.81 -4.75
CA ILE A 69 11.89 4.89 -4.67
C ILE A 69 11.28 3.58 -5.19
N LEU A 70 10.59 2.88 -4.30
CA LEU A 70 9.73 1.75 -4.65
C LEU A 70 8.30 2.26 -4.86
N ARG A 71 7.78 1.98 -6.05
CA ARG A 71 6.46 2.41 -6.50
C ARG A 71 5.45 1.39 -6.01
N GLY A 72 4.60 1.76 -5.08
CA GLY A 72 3.72 0.81 -4.43
C GLY A 72 2.30 1.29 -4.26
N VAL A 73 1.55 0.45 -3.58
CA VAL A 73 0.15 0.68 -3.21
C VAL A 73 -0.15 -0.01 -1.90
N GLU A 74 -1.02 0.59 -1.10
CA GLU A 74 -1.79 -0.14 -0.11
C GLU A 74 -3.19 -0.40 -0.66
N ALA A 75 -3.36 -1.57 -1.26
CA ALA A 75 -4.62 -2.05 -1.81
C ALA A 75 -5.58 -2.46 -0.70
N ASN A 76 -6.85 -2.16 -0.90
CA ASN A 76 -7.93 -2.57 -0.02
C ASN A 76 -8.38 -3.98 -0.44
N THR A 77 -8.49 -4.90 0.52
CA THR A 77 -9.17 -6.17 0.30
C THR A 77 -10.67 -5.92 0.26
N LEU A 78 -11.32 -6.26 -0.84
CA LEU A 78 -12.73 -5.94 -1.08
C LEU A 78 -13.70 -6.91 -0.43
N ASN A 79 -13.32 -8.18 -0.37
CA ASN A 79 -14.23 -9.26 0.06
C ASN A 79 -13.45 -10.54 0.43
N THR A 80 -14.20 -11.56 0.86
CA THR A 80 -13.66 -12.87 1.26
C THR A 80 -13.09 -13.67 0.10
N ALA A 81 -13.34 -13.31 -1.17
CA ALA A 81 -12.69 -13.92 -2.32
C ALA A 81 -11.26 -13.39 -2.56
N GLY A 82 -10.83 -12.38 -1.79
CA GLY A 82 -9.48 -11.81 -1.86
C GLY A 82 -9.27 -10.86 -3.03
N GLU A 83 -10.36 -10.32 -3.59
CA GLU A 83 -10.29 -9.29 -4.63
C GLU A 83 -9.73 -7.99 -4.06
N LEU A 84 -8.95 -7.27 -4.86
CA LEU A 84 -8.33 -6.00 -4.52
C LEU A 84 -8.86 -4.88 -5.42
N ASP A 85 -8.79 -3.65 -4.93
CA ASP A 85 -9.35 -2.47 -5.57
C ASP A 85 -8.45 -1.79 -6.61
N LEU A 86 -7.70 -2.59 -7.38
CA LEU A 86 -6.95 -2.12 -8.53
C LEU A 86 -7.27 -2.92 -9.80
N PRO A 87 -7.36 -2.27 -10.98
CA PRO A 87 -7.47 -3.01 -12.22
C PRO A 87 -6.18 -3.80 -12.47
N PRO A 88 -6.25 -5.03 -13.03
CA PRO A 88 -5.08 -5.88 -13.26
C PRO A 88 -3.95 -5.24 -14.06
N SER A 89 -4.27 -4.26 -14.91
CA SER A 89 -3.29 -3.50 -15.68
C SER A 89 -2.35 -2.64 -14.82
N SER A 90 -2.68 -2.40 -13.55
CA SER A 90 -1.89 -1.55 -12.64
C SER A 90 -0.67 -2.27 -12.07
N TYR A 91 -0.79 -3.58 -11.79
CA TYR A 91 0.24 -4.33 -11.07
C TYR A 91 1.59 -4.36 -11.79
N GLN A 92 1.60 -4.34 -13.13
CA GLN A 92 2.85 -4.31 -13.92
C GLN A 92 3.68 -3.03 -13.73
N HIS A 93 3.12 -1.99 -13.11
CA HIS A 93 3.77 -0.70 -12.87
C HIS A 93 4.25 -0.52 -11.43
N LEU A 94 3.93 -1.47 -10.55
CA LEU A 94 4.21 -1.43 -9.13
C LEU A 94 5.35 -2.41 -8.79
N ASP A 95 6.20 -2.02 -7.86
CA ASP A 95 7.29 -2.85 -7.32
C ASP A 95 6.92 -3.47 -5.95
N TRP A 96 5.90 -2.93 -5.27
CA TRP A 96 5.52 -3.33 -3.90
C TRP A 96 4.01 -3.19 -3.66
N VAL A 97 3.32 -4.30 -3.43
CA VAL A 97 1.87 -4.35 -3.24
C VAL A 97 1.56 -4.80 -1.81
N ILE A 98 1.01 -3.89 -1.02
CA ILE A 98 0.43 -4.18 0.29
C ILE A 98 -1.06 -4.44 0.10
N ALA A 99 -1.60 -5.48 0.76
CA ALA A 99 -3.04 -5.65 0.88
C ALA A 99 -3.47 -5.57 2.35
N SER A 100 -4.52 -4.80 2.61
CA SER A 100 -4.98 -4.47 3.95
C SER A 100 -6.50 -4.60 4.08
N LEU A 101 -6.96 -4.73 5.33
CA LEU A 101 -8.37 -4.64 5.70
C LEU A 101 -8.62 -3.25 6.31
N HIS A 102 -9.37 -2.40 5.60
CA HIS A 102 -9.75 -1.06 6.07
C HIS A 102 -11.25 -0.99 6.26
N GLU A 103 -11.68 -0.49 7.42
CA GLU A 103 -13.11 -0.45 7.83
C GLU A 103 -14.05 0.22 6.83
N PRO A 104 -13.65 1.29 6.11
CA PRO A 104 -14.49 1.87 5.07
C PRO A 104 -14.79 0.96 3.87
N VAL A 105 -13.93 -0.04 3.61
CA VAL A 105 -14.01 -0.92 2.43
C VAL A 105 -14.42 -2.33 2.82
N PHE A 106 -13.74 -2.92 3.81
CA PHE A 106 -14.05 -4.22 4.39
C PHE A 106 -14.55 -4.01 5.81
N LYS A 107 -15.85 -4.20 6.06
CA LYS A 107 -16.39 -4.05 7.41
C LYS A 107 -15.87 -5.17 8.33
N PRO A 108 -15.44 -4.86 9.57
CA PRO A 108 -15.13 -5.88 10.57
C PRO A 108 -16.25 -6.91 10.71
N SER A 109 -15.87 -8.18 10.73
CA SER A 109 -16.76 -9.32 10.75
C SER A 109 -16.19 -10.44 11.64
N THR A 110 -16.47 -11.70 11.31
CA THR A 110 -16.00 -12.88 12.03
C THR A 110 -14.53 -13.18 11.74
N GLU A 111 -13.86 -13.85 12.70
CA GLU A 111 -12.48 -14.31 12.53
C GLU A 111 -12.33 -15.18 11.29
N GLN A 112 -13.29 -16.08 11.06
CA GLN A 112 -13.30 -16.97 9.89
C GLN A 112 -13.34 -16.20 8.57
N GLU A 113 -14.13 -15.12 8.48
CA GLU A 113 -14.19 -14.31 7.26
C GLU A 113 -12.91 -13.52 7.02
N HIS A 114 -12.28 -12.99 8.09
CA HIS A 114 -10.99 -12.33 7.98
C HIS A 114 -9.89 -13.32 7.54
N THR A 115 -9.77 -14.47 8.21
CA THR A 115 -8.80 -15.52 7.83
C THR A 115 -9.01 -15.95 6.38
N GLN A 116 -10.26 -16.12 5.95
CA GLN A 116 -10.60 -16.54 4.59
C GLN A 116 -10.22 -15.48 3.55
N ALA A 117 -10.50 -14.20 3.82
CA ALA A 117 -10.10 -13.09 2.97
C ALA A 117 -8.57 -13.05 2.83
N LEU A 118 -7.83 -13.06 3.94
CA LEU A 118 -6.37 -13.01 3.95
C LEU A 118 -5.73 -14.20 3.21
N ILE A 119 -6.24 -15.42 3.40
CA ILE A 119 -5.77 -16.61 2.67
C ILE A 119 -5.99 -16.45 1.16
N ASN A 120 -7.14 -15.92 0.74
CA ASN A 120 -7.44 -15.76 -0.68
C ASN A 120 -6.62 -14.62 -1.32
N VAL A 121 -6.36 -13.54 -0.58
CA VAL A 121 -5.40 -12.51 -0.98
C VAL A 121 -4.02 -13.13 -1.22
N ILE A 122 -3.51 -13.98 -0.32
CA ILE A 122 -2.23 -14.68 -0.51
C ILE A 122 -2.28 -15.57 -1.76
N LYS A 123 -3.36 -16.35 -1.93
CA LYS A 123 -3.52 -17.25 -3.09
C LYS A 123 -3.63 -16.53 -4.43
N SER A 124 -4.00 -15.25 -4.45
CA SER A 124 -4.07 -14.45 -5.68
C SER A 124 -2.71 -14.33 -6.38
N GLY A 125 -1.61 -14.38 -5.63
CA GLY A 125 -0.26 -14.17 -6.14
C GLY A 125 0.04 -12.72 -6.56
N GLN A 126 -0.84 -11.76 -6.21
CA GLN A 126 -0.70 -10.34 -6.59
C GLN A 126 -0.08 -9.46 -5.50
N VAL A 127 0.14 -10.01 -4.30
CA VAL A 127 0.47 -9.25 -3.09
C VAL A 127 1.81 -9.69 -2.51
N ASP A 128 2.62 -8.71 -2.11
CA ASP A 128 3.93 -8.93 -1.51
C ASP A 128 3.86 -8.98 0.03
N VAL A 129 2.95 -8.21 0.63
CA VAL A 129 2.81 -8.11 2.09
C VAL A 129 1.36 -7.84 2.53
N LEU A 130 0.99 -8.37 3.69
CA LEU A 130 -0.29 -8.06 4.34
C LEU A 130 -0.09 -6.92 5.35
N GLY A 131 -0.91 -5.87 5.26
CA GLY A 131 -0.78 -4.67 6.10
C GLY A 131 -1.41 -4.83 7.48
N HIS A 132 -0.75 -4.24 8.48
CA HIS A 132 -1.20 -4.05 9.87
C HIS A 132 -2.11 -5.15 10.46
N LEU A 133 -1.70 -6.41 10.32
CA LEU A 133 -2.43 -7.60 10.81
C LEU A 133 -2.62 -7.64 12.34
N GLY A 134 -1.98 -6.75 13.09
CA GLY A 134 -2.23 -6.58 14.53
C GLY A 134 -3.48 -5.78 14.88
N ASN A 135 -4.26 -5.32 13.89
CA ASN A 135 -5.46 -4.53 14.14
C ASN A 135 -6.52 -5.36 14.89
N PRO A 136 -6.91 -4.98 16.14
CA PRO A 136 -7.83 -5.77 16.95
C PRO A 136 -9.26 -5.85 16.40
N ASN A 137 -9.62 -4.99 15.44
CA ASN A 137 -10.91 -5.07 14.73
C ASN A 137 -10.96 -6.25 13.75
N TYR A 138 -9.81 -6.78 13.31
CA TYR A 138 -9.69 -7.88 12.37
C TYR A 138 -8.90 -9.04 12.96
N ARG A 139 -9.48 -9.74 13.94
CA ARG A 139 -8.91 -10.99 14.45
C ARG A 139 -9.05 -12.11 13.41
N PHE A 140 -8.10 -13.03 13.32
CA PHE A 140 -8.06 -14.12 12.33
C PHE A 140 -7.21 -15.31 12.79
#